data_AF-A0A847X4J9-F1
#
_entry.id   AF-A0A847X4J9-F1
#
_cell.length_a   1.000
_cell.length_b   1.000
_cell.length_c   1.000
_cell.angle_alpha   90.00
_cell.angle_beta   90.00
_cell.angle_gamma   90.00
#
_symmetry.space_group_name_H-M   'P 1'
#
loop_
_entity.id
_entity.type
_entity.pdbx_description
1 polymer ?
#
loop_
_entity_poly.entity_id
_entity_poly.type
_entity_poly.pdbx_seq_one_letter_code
_entity_poly.pdbx_strand_id
1 'polypeptide(L)'
;MVQSDEKLDKLKEITKFHYNAPLSIAIGFVPGEAWIRESDQKDMGIVDASIAATSVWYAAADLGLGCVWVSSFDTEKQKEYFPEMKECEMVAFMQIGYPDPSGKKAKWHYEKKEKADMFFEL
;
A
#
# COMPACT_ATOMS: atom_id res chain seq x y z
N MET A 1 -5.50 -9.73 5.56
CA MET A 1 -4.31 -10.37 4.96
C MET A 1 -4.75 -11.26 3.81
N VAL A 2 -4.00 -11.22 2.71
CA VAL A 2 -4.22 -11.97 1.47
C VAL A 2 -3.05 -12.94 1.33
N GLN A 3 -3.28 -14.22 1.64
CA GLN A 3 -2.22 -15.24 1.70
C GLN A 3 -2.66 -16.63 1.22
N SER A 4 -3.94 -16.83 0.92
CA SER A 4 -4.39 -18.06 0.26
C SER A 4 -4.19 -17.92 -1.25
N ASP A 5 -3.88 -19.03 -1.92
CA ASP A 5 -3.68 -19.05 -3.38
C ASP A 5 -4.86 -18.42 -4.13
N GLU A 6 -6.09 -18.74 -3.74
CA GLU A 6 -7.31 -18.15 -4.33
C GLU A 6 -7.34 -16.61 -4.22
N LYS A 7 -7.00 -16.07 -3.04
CA LYS A 7 -7.01 -14.61 -2.83
C LYS A 7 -5.83 -13.94 -3.52
N LEU A 8 -4.68 -14.61 -3.60
CA LEU A 8 -3.51 -14.11 -4.34
C LEU A 8 -3.76 -14.11 -5.85
N ASP A 9 -4.49 -15.09 -6.39
CA ASP A 9 -4.88 -15.12 -7.80
C ASP A 9 -5.87 -13.99 -8.13
N LYS A 10 -6.86 -13.74 -7.26
CA LYS A 10 -7.71 -12.54 -7.34
C LYS A 10 -6.88 -11.25 -7.29
N LEU A 11 -5.82 -11.20 -6.48
CA LEU A 11 -4.93 -10.03 -6.42
C LEU A 11 -4.21 -9.76 -7.75
N LYS A 12 -3.79 -10.82 -8.46
CA LYS A 12 -3.16 -10.70 -9.79
C LYS A 12 -4.11 -10.13 -10.85
N GLU A 13 -5.40 -10.40 -10.69
CA GLU A 13 -6.45 -9.89 -11.58
C GLU A 13 -6.75 -8.39 -11.38
N ILE A 14 -6.52 -7.86 -10.16
CA ILE A 14 -6.75 -6.44 -9.86
C ILE A 14 -5.51 -5.57 -10.11
N THR A 15 -4.31 -6.14 -10.17
CA THR A 15 -3.10 -5.37 -10.46
C THR A 15 -2.03 -6.18 -11.20
N LYS A 16 -1.41 -5.54 -12.20
CA LYS A 16 -0.20 -6.05 -12.86
C LYS A 16 1.04 -6.01 -11.97
N PHE A 17 1.00 -5.28 -10.87
CA PHE A 17 2.11 -5.09 -9.93
C PHE A 17 2.00 -6.08 -8.76
N HIS A 18 1.70 -7.34 -9.04
CA HIS A 18 1.53 -8.38 -8.00
C HIS A 18 2.84 -9.02 -7.52
N TYR A 19 3.95 -8.78 -8.23
CA TYR A 19 5.33 -9.23 -7.93
C TYR A 19 5.51 -10.70 -7.51
N ASN A 20 4.48 -11.53 -7.74
CA ASN A 20 4.35 -12.88 -7.19
C ASN A 20 4.63 -12.95 -5.68
N ALA A 21 4.26 -11.91 -4.94
CA ALA A 21 4.49 -11.89 -3.51
C ALA A 21 3.62 -12.95 -2.81
N PRO A 22 4.19 -13.78 -1.90
CA PRO A 22 3.45 -14.83 -1.21
C PRO A 22 2.48 -14.28 -0.15
N LEU A 23 2.62 -13.01 0.24
CA LEU A 23 1.77 -12.34 1.20
C LEU A 23 1.44 -10.93 0.71
N SER A 24 0.19 -10.53 0.88
CA SER A 24 -0.22 -9.14 0.72
C SER A 24 -1.07 -8.68 1.90
N ILE A 25 -0.74 -7.53 2.48
CA ILE A 25 -1.52 -6.89 3.52
C ILE A 25 -2.26 -5.71 2.89
N ALA A 26 -3.58 -5.87 2.74
CA ALA A 26 -4.46 -4.80 2.29
C ALA A 26 -4.65 -3.79 3.42
N ILE A 27 -4.41 -2.51 3.14
CA ILE A 27 -4.49 -1.41 4.09
C ILE A 27 -5.37 -0.32 3.48
N GLY A 28 -6.41 0.06 4.21
CA GLY A 28 -7.36 1.10 3.87
C GLY A 28 -8.00 1.65 5.14
N PHE A 29 -8.91 2.60 4.98
CA PHE A 29 -9.64 3.22 6.07
C PHE A 29 -11.12 3.33 5.71
N VAL A 30 -12.01 3.37 6.71
CA VAL A 30 -13.43 3.65 6.49
C VAL A 30 -13.64 5.17 6.53
N PRO A 31 -14.17 5.78 5.46
CA PRO A 31 -14.38 7.23 5.42
C PRO A 31 -15.28 7.72 6.57
N GLY A 32 -14.87 8.80 7.23
CA GLY A 32 -15.59 9.43 8.34
C GLY A 32 -15.37 8.81 9.72
N GLU A 33 -14.62 7.71 9.85
CA GLU A 33 -14.29 7.13 11.15
C GLU A 33 -13.03 7.73 11.78
N ALA A 34 -12.10 8.21 10.96
CA ALA A 34 -10.88 8.86 11.44
C ALA A 34 -11.17 10.29 11.93
N TRP A 35 -10.18 10.90 12.58
CA TRP A 35 -10.29 12.29 12.98
C TRP A 35 -10.43 13.20 11.75
N ILE A 36 -11.51 13.99 11.71
CA ILE A 36 -11.78 14.98 10.66
C ILE A 36 -11.26 16.34 11.14
N ARG A 37 -10.36 16.94 10.37
CA ARG A 37 -9.81 18.25 10.72
C ARG A 37 -10.86 19.35 10.54
N GLU A 38 -11.24 20.00 11.64
CA GLU A 38 -12.35 20.96 11.66
C GLU A 38 -12.18 22.12 10.66
N SER A 39 -10.96 22.64 10.48
CA SER A 39 -10.71 23.83 9.68
C SER A 39 -10.96 23.67 8.19
N ASP A 40 -10.81 22.46 7.63
CA ASP A 40 -10.95 22.18 6.20
C ASP A 40 -11.74 20.90 5.90
N GLN A 41 -12.32 20.28 6.93
CA GLN A 41 -13.10 19.04 6.86
C GLN A 41 -12.35 17.88 6.22
N LYS A 42 -11.01 17.89 6.32
CA LYS A 42 -10.19 16.82 5.76
C LYS A 42 -10.25 15.58 6.63
N ASP A 43 -10.69 14.48 6.02
CA ASP A 43 -10.58 13.14 6.59
C ASP A 43 -9.11 12.70 6.62
N MET A 44 -8.62 12.34 7.82
CA MET A 44 -7.24 11.94 8.03
C MET A 44 -7.04 10.41 7.96
N GLY A 45 -8.06 9.63 7.60
CA GLY A 45 -7.96 8.18 7.48
C GLY A 45 -6.89 7.71 6.49
N ILE A 46 -6.70 8.43 5.38
CA ILE A 46 -5.59 8.16 4.44
C ILE A 46 -4.22 8.34 5.09
N VAL A 47 -4.07 9.30 6.02
CA VAL A 47 -2.83 9.54 6.75
C VAL A 47 -2.59 8.41 7.74
N ASP A 48 -3.60 8.03 8.52
CA ASP A 48 -3.52 6.93 9.49
C ASP A 48 -3.14 5.61 8.79
N ALA A 49 -3.84 5.28 7.70
CA ALA A 49 -3.56 4.11 6.87
C ALA A 49 -2.14 4.15 6.28
N SER A 50 -1.67 5.33 5.85
CA SER A 50 -0.31 5.48 5.30
C SER A 50 0.78 5.29 6.36
N ILE A 51 0.54 5.74 7.59
CA ILE A 51 1.45 5.52 8.72
C ILE A 51 1.50 4.02 9.04
N ALA A 52 0.34 3.37 9.15
CA ALA A 52 0.26 1.92 9.42
C ALA A 52 0.97 1.11 8.32
N ALA A 53 0.78 1.46 7.05
CA ALA A 53 1.48 0.85 5.92
C ALA A 53 3.00 1.03 6.00
N THR A 54 3.46 2.21 6.41
CA THR A 54 4.88 2.48 6.61
C THR A 54 5.46 1.67 7.77
N SER A 55 4.72 1.52 8.88
CA SER A 55 5.11 0.66 10.00
C SER A 55 5.24 -0.81 9.57
N VAL A 56 4.30 -1.32 8.76
CA VAL A 56 4.38 -2.65 8.16
C VAL A 56 5.64 -2.79 7.30
N TRP A 57 5.97 -1.77 6.50
CA TRP A 57 7.18 -1.77 5.68
C TRP A 57 8.44 -1.94 6.55
N TYR A 58 8.59 -1.12 7.59
CA TYR A 58 9.77 -1.20 8.46
C TYR A 58 9.83 -2.52 9.23
N ALA A 59 8.69 -3.06 9.68
CA ALA A 59 8.65 -4.37 10.33
C ALA A 59 9.08 -5.49 9.37
N ALA A 60 8.66 -5.46 8.10
CA ALA A 60 9.12 -6.41 7.10
C ALA A 60 10.63 -6.31 6.88
N ALA A 61 11.17 -5.08 6.80
CA ALA A 61 12.60 -4.86 6.62
C ALA A 61 13.44 -5.38 7.81
N ASP A 62 12.97 -5.20 9.05
CA ASP A 62 13.62 -5.71 10.27
C ASP A 62 13.69 -7.25 10.28
N LEU A 63 12.68 -7.91 9.71
CA LEU A 63 12.64 -9.36 9.51
C LEU A 63 13.46 -9.84 8.30
N GLY A 64 14.14 -8.94 7.58
CA GLY A 64 14.89 -9.27 6.36
C GLY A 64 14.01 -9.59 5.15
N LEU A 65 12.75 -9.20 5.16
CA LEU A 65 11.80 -9.39 4.06
C LEU A 65 11.80 -8.19 3.12
N GLY A 66 11.52 -8.45 1.85
CA GLY A 66 11.14 -7.42 0.89
C GLY A 66 9.71 -6.98 1.11
N CYS A 67 9.46 -5.67 0.95
CA CYS A 67 8.12 -5.10 0.98
C CYS A 67 7.99 -4.05 -0.13
N VAL A 68 6.83 -4.03 -0.81
CA VAL A 68 6.49 -3.02 -1.80
C VAL A 68 5.06 -2.51 -1.58
N TRP A 69 4.92 -1.20 -1.62
CA TRP A 69 3.62 -0.52 -1.60
C TRP A 69 3.03 -0.53 -3.01
N VAL A 70 1.83 -1.10 -3.15
CA VAL A 70 1.07 -1.08 -4.41
C VAL A 70 -0.25 -0.35 -4.22
N SER A 71 -0.33 0.86 -4.78
CA SER A 71 -1.56 1.67 -4.88
C SER A 71 -2.15 1.71 -6.29
N SER A 72 -1.50 1.07 -7.26
CA SER A 72 -2.01 0.95 -8.63
C SER A 72 -2.72 -0.39 -8.80
N PHE A 73 -4.05 -0.36 -8.67
CA PHE A 73 -4.94 -1.51 -8.84
C PHE A 73 -6.31 -1.03 -9.35
N ASP A 74 -7.10 -1.96 -9.87
CA ASP A 74 -8.49 -1.73 -10.28
C ASP A 74 -9.39 -1.72 -9.05
N THR A 75 -9.93 -0.54 -8.71
CA THR A 75 -10.76 -0.34 -7.52
C THR A 75 -12.12 -1.02 -7.61
N GLU A 76 -12.67 -1.17 -8.82
CA GLU A 76 -13.99 -1.79 -9.00
C GLU A 76 -13.88 -3.31 -8.89
N LYS A 77 -12.88 -3.91 -9.55
CA LYS A 77 -12.57 -5.33 -9.34
C LYS A 77 -12.16 -5.64 -7.91
N GLN A 78 -11.45 -4.73 -7.25
CA GLN A 78 -11.10 -4.90 -5.84
C GLN A 78 -12.35 -5.07 -4.96
N LYS A 79 -13.39 -4.26 -5.16
CA LYS A 79 -14.65 -4.39 -4.43
C LYS A 79 -15.41 -5.67 -4.80
N GLU A 80 -15.35 -6.09 -6.06
CA GLU A 80 -15.97 -7.34 -6.52
C GLU A 80 -15.31 -8.58 -5.87
N TYR A 81 -13.98 -8.65 -5.89
CA TYR A 81 -13.23 -9.82 -5.43
C TYR A 81 -13.02 -9.86 -3.93
N PHE A 82 -13.07 -8.69 -3.29
CA PHE A 82 -12.91 -8.54 -1.85
C PHE A 82 -14.04 -7.70 -1.27
N PRO A 83 -15.29 -8.21 -1.29
CA PRO A 83 -16.46 -7.48 -0.82
C PRO A 83 -16.39 -7.14 0.67
N GLU A 84 -15.58 -7.87 1.45
CA GLU A 84 -15.30 -7.55 2.84
C GLU A 84 -14.60 -6.19 3.04
N MET A 85 -13.99 -5.64 1.99
CA MET A 85 -13.30 -4.34 2.01
C MET A 85 -14.08 -3.23 1.30
N LYS A 86 -15.34 -3.47 0.92
CA LYS A 86 -16.12 -2.53 0.08
C LYS A 86 -16.37 -1.16 0.74
N GLU A 87 -16.39 -1.12 2.07
CA GLU A 87 -16.62 0.09 2.87
C GLU A 87 -15.32 0.85 3.13
N CYS A 88 -14.17 0.24 2.82
CA CYS A 88 -12.86 0.84 2.97
C CYS A 88 -12.46 1.59 1.70
N GLU A 89 -11.91 2.78 1.86
CA GLU A 89 -11.06 3.39 0.84
C GLU A 89 -9.66 2.77 0.95
N MET A 90 -9.28 2.02 -0.09
CA MET A 90 -8.03 1.27 -0.12
C MET A 90 -6.85 2.18 -0.45
N VAL A 91 -5.84 2.16 0.42
CA VAL A 91 -4.62 2.98 0.29
C VAL A 91 -3.49 2.18 -0.35
N ALA A 92 -3.29 0.93 0.10
CA ALA A 92 -2.19 0.09 -0.36
C ALA A 92 -2.48 -1.40 -0.22
N PHE A 93 -1.94 -2.18 -1.16
CA PHE A 93 -1.64 -3.58 -0.95
C PHE A 93 -0.14 -3.70 -0.69
N MET A 94 0.23 -3.91 0.57
CA MET A 94 1.62 -4.10 1.00
C MET A 94 2.04 -5.53 0.70
N GLN A 95 2.75 -5.71 -0.40
CA GLN A 95 3.18 -7.03 -0.86
C GLN A 95 4.52 -7.38 -0.24
N ILE A 96 4.61 -8.55 0.37
CA ILE A 96 5.72 -8.98 1.24
C ILE A 96 6.22 -10.35 0.80
N GLY A 97 7.53 -10.53 0.78
CA GLY A 97 8.17 -11.80 0.44
C GLY A 97 9.69 -11.72 0.46
N TYR A 98 10.34 -12.72 -0.14
CA TYR A 98 11.79 -12.71 -0.34
C TYR A 98 12.12 -12.10 -1.71
N PRO A 99 12.92 -11.02 -1.79
CA PRO A 99 13.31 -10.43 -3.06
C PRO A 99 14.12 -11.41 -3.93
N ASP A 100 13.77 -11.50 -5.20
CA ASP A 100 14.60 -12.19 -6.19
C ASP A 100 15.93 -11.42 -6.36
N PRO A 101 17.11 -12.06 -6.15
CA PRO A 101 18.41 -11.39 -6.33
C PRO A 101 18.66 -10.88 -7.75
N SER A 102 17.97 -11.42 -8.76
CA SER A 102 18.03 -10.98 -10.16
C SER A 102 17.05 -9.84 -10.48
N GLY A 103 16.20 -9.47 -9.52
CA GLY A 103 15.21 -8.41 -9.64
C GLY A 103 15.83 -7.07 -10.02
N LYS A 104 15.18 -6.35 -10.94
CA LYS A 104 15.63 -5.04 -11.40
C LYS A 104 14.80 -3.93 -10.76
N LYS A 105 15.51 -2.89 -10.33
CA LYS A 105 14.91 -1.64 -9.85
C LYS A 105 14.20 -0.93 -11.01
N ALA A 106 13.11 -0.23 -10.70
CA ALA A 106 12.47 0.65 -11.67
C ALA A 106 13.44 1.77 -12.12
N LYS A 107 13.24 2.33 -13.32
CA LYS A 107 14.13 3.37 -13.87
C LYS A 107 14.30 4.58 -12.93
N TRP A 108 13.24 4.92 -12.20
CA TRP A 108 13.18 6.06 -11.27
C TRP A 108 13.53 5.69 -9.82
N HIS A 109 14.10 4.50 -9.55
CA HIS A 109 14.31 4.03 -8.18
C HIS A 109 15.20 4.95 -7.32
N TYR A 110 16.12 5.69 -7.94
CA TYR A 110 16.99 6.65 -7.25
C TYR A 110 16.62 8.10 -7.54
N GLU A 111 15.56 8.34 -8.32
CA GLU A 111 15.07 9.69 -8.58
C GLU A 111 14.35 10.20 -7.33
N LYS A 112 14.80 11.33 -6.80
CA LYS A 112 14.18 12.01 -5.67
C LYS A 112 14.30 13.51 -5.85
N LYS A 113 13.38 14.28 -5.25
CA LYS A 113 13.50 15.73 -5.17
C LYS A 113 14.65 16.11 -4.23
N GLU A 114 15.24 17.29 -4.47
CA GLU A 114 16.23 17.84 -3.55
C GLU A 114 15.57 18.33 -2.27
N LYS A 115 16.32 18.37 -1.17
CA LYS A 115 15.79 18.81 0.13
C LYS A 115 15.21 20.23 0.04
N ALA A 116 15.90 21.13 -0.66
CA ALA A 116 15.45 22.51 -0.84
C ALA A 116 14.07 22.62 -1.52
N ASP A 117 13.63 21.60 -2.27
CA ASP A 117 12.32 21.60 -2.94
C ASP A 117 11.18 21.06 -2.07
N MET A 118 11.48 20.55 -0.87
CA MET A 118 10.52 19.88 0.02
C MET A 118 10.40 20.54 1.40
N PHE A 119 11.41 21.30 1.82
CA PHE A 119 11.48 21.91 3.14
C PHE A 119 11.57 23.43 3.01
N PHE A 120 10.72 24.14 3.74
CA PHE A 120 10.76 25.59 3.86
C PHE A 120 11.34 25.94 5.23
N GLU A 121 12.35 26.82 5.26
CA GLU A 121 12.76 27.48 6.51
C GLU A 121 11.77 28.62 6.78
N LEU A 122 11.21 28.65 7.99
CA LEU A 122 10.24 29.64 8.43
C LEU A 122 10.88 30.59 9.45
#